data_AF-A0A0D0CQL2-F1
#
_entry.id   AF-A0A0D0CQL2-F1
#
_cell.length_a   1.000
_cell.length_b   1.000
_cell.length_c   1.000
_cell.angle_alpha   90.00
_cell.angle_beta   90.00
_cell.angle_gamma   90.00
#
_symmetry.space_group_name_H-M   'P 1'
#
loop_
_entity.id
_entity.type
_entity.pdbx_description
1 polymer ?
#
loop_
_entity_poly.entity_id
_entity_poly.type
_entity_poly.pdbx_seq_one_letter_code
_entity_poly.pdbx_strand_id
1 'polypeptide(L)'
;MSLDYPDTITLARGVTMTFQNQVRRVEVRGRVDDELLYAPTHWHENHDEIIHVLEGQLKVTLGSEVKICTPTTGDVFIPRGIPHSLQSIKEIACIFTERTNPEVFDTKELFFRNIFALQGRGGLLSVMQVFYHGDIFPAFPMHPVWLEKAFVIVLGGYIAPCLGRNLKYTKCKKN
;
A
#
# COMPACT_ATOMS: atom_id res chain seq x y z
N MET A 1 -24.44 -9.91 -7.10
CA MET A 1 -24.15 -8.48 -7.40
C MET A 1 -22.66 -8.38 -7.68
N SER A 2 -22.30 -8.20 -8.96
CA SER A 2 -20.93 -7.82 -9.33
C SER A 2 -20.66 -6.46 -8.68
N LEU A 3 -19.53 -6.35 -7.98
CA LEU A 3 -19.13 -5.08 -7.41
C LEU A 3 -18.63 -4.19 -8.55
N ASP A 4 -19.29 -3.06 -8.74
CA ASP A 4 -19.03 -2.12 -9.84
C ASP A 4 -18.07 -1.03 -9.35
N TYR A 5 -16.78 -1.32 -9.41
CA TYR A 5 -15.73 -0.33 -9.21
C TYR A 5 -14.61 -0.55 -10.23
N PRO A 6 -13.89 0.52 -10.61
CA PRO A 6 -12.96 0.47 -11.73
C PRO A 6 -11.73 -0.40 -11.38
N ASP A 7 -11.17 -1.03 -12.41
CA ASP A 7 -9.95 -1.82 -12.30
C ASP A 7 -8.72 -0.91 -12.14
N THR A 8 -8.80 0.34 -12.61
CA THR A 8 -7.78 1.36 -12.40
C THR A 8 -8.29 2.48 -11.49
N ILE A 9 -7.49 2.87 -10.50
CA ILE A 9 -7.73 4.01 -9.62
C ILE A 9 -6.61 5.04 -9.74
N THR A 10 -6.94 6.31 -9.56
CA THR A 10 -5.95 7.40 -9.44
C THR A 10 -5.57 7.55 -7.96
N LEU A 11 -4.29 7.43 -7.65
CA LEU A 11 -3.77 7.53 -6.28
C LEU A 11 -3.48 8.99 -5.91
N ALA A 12 -2.92 9.71 -6.86
CA ALA A 12 -2.44 11.08 -6.77
C ALA A 12 -2.34 11.67 -8.19
N ARG A 13 -2.12 12.97 -8.33
CA ARG A 13 -1.97 13.57 -9.67
C ARG A 13 -0.76 12.95 -10.38
N GLY A 14 -1.00 12.28 -11.50
CA GLY A 14 0.05 11.60 -12.27
C GLY A 14 0.43 10.20 -11.77
N VAL A 15 -0.31 9.65 -10.79
CA VAL A 15 -0.07 8.32 -10.24
C VAL A 15 -1.35 7.49 -10.31
N THR A 16 -1.30 6.36 -11.00
CA THR A 16 -2.41 5.41 -11.10
C THR A 16 -2.00 4.02 -10.63
N MET A 17 -2.99 3.25 -10.20
CA MET A 17 -2.85 1.84 -9.86
C MET A 17 -3.93 1.05 -10.57
N THR A 18 -3.51 0.01 -11.29
CA THR A 18 -4.39 -0.95 -11.96
C THR A 18 -4.33 -2.28 -11.22
N PHE A 19 -5.48 -2.75 -10.77
CA PHE A 19 -5.66 -4.06 -10.16
C PHE A 19 -5.78 -5.11 -11.27
N GLN A 20 -4.82 -6.03 -11.27
CA GLN A 20 -4.82 -7.26 -12.08
C GLN A 20 -4.94 -8.45 -11.12
N ASN A 21 -5.14 -9.66 -11.65
CA ASN A 21 -5.29 -10.87 -10.83
C ASN A 21 -4.12 -11.02 -9.85
N GLN A 22 -4.34 -10.71 -8.56
CA GLN A 22 -3.35 -10.71 -7.47
C GLN A 22 -2.08 -9.87 -7.73
N VAL A 23 -2.12 -8.91 -8.67
CA VAL A 23 -1.00 -8.03 -9.00
C VAL A 23 -1.49 -6.59 -9.09
N ARG A 24 -0.80 -5.66 -8.45
CA ARG A 24 -1.08 -4.22 -8.55
C ARG A 24 -0.02 -3.61 -9.44
N ARG A 25 -0.42 -3.08 -10.60
CA ARG A 25 0.49 -2.34 -11.47
C ARG A 25 0.35 -0.85 -11.20
N VAL A 26 1.42 -0.21 -10.76
CA VAL A 26 1.47 1.21 -10.45
C VAL A 26 2.19 1.94 -11.57
N GLU A 27 1.60 3.02 -12.04
CA GLU A 27 2.19 3.90 -13.06
C GLU A 27 2.34 5.30 -12.49
N VAL A 28 3.57 5.80 -12.52
CA VAL A 28 3.94 7.18 -12.20
C VAL A 28 4.36 7.84 -13.50
N ARG A 29 3.64 8.88 -13.90
CA ARG A 29 3.88 9.59 -15.16
C ARG A 29 5.15 10.44 -15.15
N GLY A 30 5.53 10.99 -13.99
CA GLY A 30 6.81 11.67 -13.79
C GLY A 30 6.93 13.04 -14.47
N ARG A 31 5.87 13.84 -14.55
CA ARG A 31 5.96 15.25 -14.99
C ARG A 31 6.29 16.20 -13.82
N VAL A 32 6.71 17.42 -14.15
CA VAL A 32 7.05 18.48 -13.18
C VAL A 32 5.89 18.81 -12.25
N ASP A 33 4.66 18.76 -12.76
CA ASP A 33 3.43 19.04 -12.03
C ASP A 33 2.87 17.82 -11.29
N ASP A 34 3.40 16.62 -11.52
CA ASP A 34 2.90 15.39 -10.89
C ASP A 34 3.27 15.30 -9.41
N GLU A 35 2.40 14.63 -8.65
CA GLU A 35 2.67 14.29 -7.26
C GLU A 35 3.57 13.06 -7.19
N LEU A 36 4.42 13.01 -6.15
CA LEU A 36 5.23 11.84 -5.90
C LEU A 36 4.37 10.72 -5.33
N LEU A 37 4.54 9.52 -5.85
CA LEU A 37 4.15 8.33 -5.11
C LEU A 37 5.04 8.22 -3.88
N TYR A 38 4.42 8.19 -2.70
CA TYR A 38 5.09 7.91 -1.45
C TYR A 38 4.23 6.99 -0.59
N ALA A 39 4.73 5.78 -0.34
CA ALA A 39 4.22 4.88 0.69
C ALA A 39 5.11 5.04 1.94
N PRO A 40 4.60 5.64 3.04
CA PRO A 40 5.37 5.86 4.26
C PRO A 40 5.91 4.56 4.87
N THR A 41 6.85 4.66 5.81
CA THR A 41 7.43 3.48 6.45
C THR A 41 6.37 2.66 7.19
N HIS A 42 6.21 1.41 6.77
CA HIS A 42 5.24 0.47 7.33
C HIS A 42 5.77 -0.96 7.23
N TRP A 43 5.04 -1.91 7.81
CA TRP A 43 5.33 -3.33 7.70
C TRP A 43 4.04 -4.15 7.67
N HIS A 44 4.19 -5.43 7.33
CA HIS A 44 3.11 -6.39 7.14
C HIS A 44 3.32 -7.61 8.03
N GLU A 45 2.28 -8.14 8.65
CA GLU A 45 2.39 -9.33 9.52
C GLU A 45 2.22 -10.62 8.71
N ASN A 46 1.29 -10.62 7.76
CA ASN A 46 0.74 -11.84 7.18
C ASN A 46 1.28 -12.15 5.78
N HIS A 47 1.86 -11.18 5.07
CA HIS A 47 2.44 -11.38 3.74
C HIS A 47 3.82 -10.74 3.58
N ASP A 48 4.62 -11.35 2.72
CA ASP A 48 5.78 -10.69 2.13
C ASP A 48 5.31 -9.84 0.94
N GLU A 49 6.00 -8.73 0.68
CA GLU A 49 5.75 -7.89 -0.49
C GLU A 49 6.86 -8.10 -1.52
N ILE A 50 6.47 -8.24 -2.78
CA ILE A 50 7.39 -8.44 -3.91
C ILE A 50 7.14 -7.33 -4.91
N ILE A 51 8.18 -6.55 -5.19
CA ILE A 51 8.13 -5.41 -6.10
C ILE A 51 9.00 -5.70 -7.32
N HIS A 52 8.47 -5.43 -8.50
CA HIS A 52 9.23 -5.54 -9.75
C HIS A 52 9.10 -4.25 -10.55
N VAL A 53 10.22 -3.56 -10.78
CA VAL A 53 10.24 -2.34 -11.60
C VAL A 53 10.26 -2.74 -13.07
N LEU A 54 9.29 -2.24 -13.84
CA LEU A 54 9.17 -2.48 -15.29
C LEU A 54 9.80 -1.34 -16.10
N GLU A 55 9.70 -0.11 -15.60
CA GLU A 55 10.26 1.08 -16.24
C GLU A 55 10.71 2.09 -15.19
N GLY A 56 11.77 2.84 -15.49
CA GLY A 56 12.23 3.95 -14.67
C GLY A 56 12.92 3.52 -13.38
N GLN A 57 12.65 4.25 -12.31
CA GLN A 57 13.33 4.09 -11.02
C GLN A 57 12.37 4.22 -9.84
N LEU A 58 12.46 3.28 -8.91
CA LEU A 58 11.74 3.30 -7.64
C LEU A 58 12.76 3.29 -6.50
N LYS A 59 12.66 4.26 -5.59
CA LYS A 59 13.41 4.22 -4.34
C LYS A 59 12.67 3.32 -3.36
N VAL A 60 13.35 2.29 -2.90
CA VAL A 60 12.86 1.36 -1.90
C VAL A 60 13.79 1.45 -0.69
N THR A 61 13.20 1.65 0.50
CA THR A 61 13.94 1.64 1.77
C THR A 61 13.52 0.42 2.57
N LEU A 62 14.45 -0.44 2.98
CA LEU A 62 14.24 -1.59 3.88
C LEU A 62 15.07 -1.37 5.14
N GLY A 63 14.42 -1.12 6.28
CA GLY A 63 15.13 -0.73 7.51
C GLY A 63 15.97 0.53 7.29
N SER A 64 17.29 0.40 7.40
CA SER A 64 18.27 1.47 7.15
C SER A 64 18.81 1.50 5.72
N GLU A 65 18.55 0.46 4.91
CA GLU A 65 19.09 0.34 3.56
C GLU A 65 18.19 1.06 2.57
N VAL A 66 18.78 1.91 1.74
CA VAL A 66 18.10 2.59 0.64
C VAL A 66 18.64 2.04 -0.67
N LYS A 67 17.74 1.58 -1.54
CA LYS A 67 18.06 1.09 -2.87
C LYS A 67 17.26 1.84 -3.92
N ILE A 68 17.93 2.22 -5.01
CA ILE A 68 17.26 2.65 -6.23
C ILE A 68 17.10 1.43 -7.12
N CYS A 69 15.85 1.00 -7.29
CA CYS A 69 15.47 -0.17 -8.05
C CYS A 69 15.10 0.23 -9.47
N THR A 70 15.57 -0.55 -10.43
CA THR A 70 15.40 -0.39 -11.88
C THR A 70 14.94 -1.71 -12.49
N PRO A 71 14.59 -1.76 -13.79
CA PRO A 71 14.24 -3.02 -14.44
C PRO A 71 15.31 -4.12 -14.36
N THR A 72 16.59 -3.74 -14.28
CA THR A 72 17.70 -4.68 -14.16
C THR A 72 17.95 -5.16 -12.72
N THR A 73 17.24 -4.60 -11.74
CA THR A 73 17.37 -5.00 -10.32
C THR A 73 16.77 -6.38 -10.06
N GLY A 74 15.80 -6.80 -10.89
CA GLY A 74 14.98 -7.98 -10.62
C GLY A 74 13.94 -7.73 -9.52
N ASP A 75 13.42 -8.82 -8.95
CA ASP A 75 12.44 -8.75 -7.88
C ASP A 75 13.07 -8.22 -6.58
N VAL A 76 12.46 -7.18 -6.01
CA VAL A 76 12.76 -6.68 -4.68
C VAL A 76 11.85 -7.41 -3.71
N PHE A 77 12.44 -8.32 -2.94
CA PHE A 77 11.74 -9.08 -1.91
C PHE A 77 11.77 -8.33 -0.57
N ILE A 78 10.60 -8.04 -0.03
CA ILE A 78 10.40 -7.38 1.25
C ILE A 78 9.76 -8.41 2.21
N PRO A 79 10.54 -9.00 3.13
CA PRO A 79 10.00 -9.97 4.07
C PRO A 79 8.96 -9.34 4.99
N ARG A 80 7.94 -10.12 5.38
CA ARG A 80 7.00 -9.74 6.44
C ARG A 80 7.76 -9.35 7.72
N GLY A 81 7.20 -8.41 8.48
CA GLY A 81 7.81 -7.89 9.71
C GLY A 81 8.96 -6.92 9.49
N ILE A 82 9.38 -6.64 8.25
CA ILE A 82 10.46 -5.69 7.98
C ILE A 82 9.88 -4.32 7.61
N PRO A 83 10.21 -3.25 8.37
CA PRO A 83 9.83 -1.89 8.01
C PRO A 83 10.39 -1.49 6.65
N HIS A 84 9.53 -0.99 5.77
CA HIS A 84 9.90 -0.54 4.45
C HIS A 84 9.07 0.67 3.98
N SER A 85 9.62 1.43 3.03
CA SER A 85 8.91 2.53 2.36
C SER A 85 9.24 2.56 0.87
N LEU A 86 8.31 3.10 0.08
CA LEU A 86 8.43 3.22 -1.37
C LEU A 86 8.29 4.68 -1.77
N GLN A 87 9.12 5.13 -2.69
CA GLN A 87 9.10 6.49 -3.19
C GLN A 87 9.45 6.54 -4.67
N SER A 88 8.59 7.15 -5.49
CA SER A 88 8.96 7.49 -6.87
C SER A 88 9.99 8.62 -6.90
N ILE A 89 10.83 8.67 -7.93
CA ILE A 89 11.76 9.78 -8.11
C ILE A 89 11.06 10.92 -8.86
N LYS A 90 11.28 12.16 -8.42
CA LYS A 90 10.67 13.35 -9.04
C LYS A 90 11.08 13.47 -10.51
N GLU A 91 10.12 13.80 -11.36
CA GLU A 91 10.32 14.02 -12.81
C GLU A 91 10.83 12.78 -13.57
N ILE A 92 10.72 11.59 -12.98
CA ILE A 92 11.08 10.31 -13.61
C ILE A 92 9.82 9.46 -13.70
N ALA A 93 9.43 9.10 -14.92
CA ALA A 93 8.37 8.12 -15.13
C ALA A 93 8.80 6.77 -14.51
N CYS A 94 7.89 6.09 -13.83
CA CYS A 94 8.17 4.80 -13.21
C CYS A 94 6.95 3.89 -13.32
N ILE A 95 7.19 2.65 -13.73
CA ILE A 95 6.16 1.61 -13.78
C ILE A 95 6.70 0.45 -12.96
N PHE A 96 5.92 -0.05 -12.01
CA PHE A 96 6.28 -1.23 -11.26
C PHE A 96 5.04 -2.06 -10.91
N THR A 97 5.26 -3.33 -10.60
CA THR A 97 4.22 -4.21 -10.06
C THR A 97 4.51 -4.53 -8.62
N GLU A 98 3.44 -4.72 -7.86
CA GLU A 98 3.46 -5.19 -6.49
C GLU A 98 2.59 -6.45 -6.41
N ARG A 99 3.15 -7.51 -5.82
CA ARG A 99 2.46 -8.77 -5.52
C ARG A 99 2.82 -9.24 -4.11
N THR A 100 2.00 -10.12 -3.56
CA THR A 100 2.21 -10.67 -2.21
C THR A 100 2.68 -12.12 -2.26
N ASN A 101 3.31 -12.57 -1.18
CA ASN A 101 3.46 -13.99 -0.85
C ASN A 101 2.84 -14.25 0.52
N PRO A 102 1.75 -15.05 0.64
CA PRO A 102 1.11 -15.85 -0.41
C PRO A 102 0.47 -15.02 -1.53
N GLU A 103 0.34 -15.62 -2.72
CA GLU A 103 -0.15 -14.95 -3.93
C GLU A 103 -1.64 -14.59 -3.82
N VAL A 104 -2.47 -15.49 -3.29
CA VAL A 104 -3.89 -15.19 -3.04
C VAL A 104 -4.00 -14.44 -1.72
N PHE A 105 -4.12 -13.12 -1.81
CA PHE A 105 -4.22 -12.23 -0.66
C PHE A 105 -5.15 -11.05 -0.96
N ASP A 106 -6.45 -11.34 -0.96
CA ASP A 106 -7.53 -10.39 -1.27
C ASP A 106 -7.52 -9.13 -0.40
N THR A 107 -6.92 -9.21 0.78
CA THR A 107 -6.74 -8.11 1.74
C THR A 107 -6.02 -6.90 1.13
N LYS A 108 -5.04 -7.09 0.23
CA LYS A 108 -4.24 -5.96 -0.30
C LYS A 108 -5.04 -5.07 -1.27
N GLU A 109 -5.87 -5.65 -2.14
CA GLU A 109 -6.73 -4.85 -3.02
C GLU A 109 -7.75 -4.05 -2.21
N LEU A 110 -8.40 -4.69 -1.23
CA LEU A 110 -9.35 -4.03 -0.34
C LEU A 110 -8.69 -2.89 0.45
N PHE A 111 -7.45 -3.06 0.89
CA PHE A 111 -6.68 -2.00 1.51
C PHE A 111 -6.59 -0.77 0.60
N PHE A 112 -6.06 -0.93 -0.62
CA PHE A 112 -5.85 0.19 -1.53
C PHE A 112 -7.17 0.87 -1.90
N ARG A 113 -8.22 0.10 -2.19
CA ARG A 113 -9.53 0.68 -2.49
C ARG A 113 -10.08 1.50 -1.33
N ASN A 114 -9.96 1.03 -0.10
CA ASN A 114 -10.46 1.76 1.05
C ASN A 114 -9.59 2.98 1.41
N ILE A 115 -8.27 2.88 1.39
CA ILE A 115 -7.40 4.01 1.75
C ILE A 115 -7.59 5.17 0.77
N PHE A 116 -7.70 4.89 -0.53
CA PHE A 116 -7.91 5.92 -1.55
C PHE A 116 -9.36 6.41 -1.61
N ALA A 117 -10.33 5.63 -1.15
CA ALA A 117 -11.69 6.12 -0.95
C ALA A 117 -11.80 7.17 0.16
N LEU A 118 -10.85 7.22 1.10
CA LEU A 118 -10.82 8.27 2.12
C LEU A 118 -10.46 9.64 1.53
N GLN A 119 -9.74 9.71 0.40
CA GLN A 119 -9.31 10.95 -0.28
C GLN A 119 -8.77 12.04 0.68
N GLY A 120 -8.01 11.65 1.71
CA GLY A 120 -7.50 12.56 2.74
C GLY A 120 -8.53 13.11 3.74
N ARG A 121 -9.79 12.68 3.65
CA ARG A 121 -10.90 13.09 4.54
C ARG A 121 -11.17 12.11 5.68
N GLY A 122 -10.56 10.92 5.64
CA GLY A 122 -10.62 9.95 6.72
C GLY A 122 -9.69 10.35 7.85
N GLY A 123 -10.24 10.82 8.97
CA GLY A 123 -9.44 11.07 10.18
C GLY A 123 -8.71 9.81 10.66
N LEU A 124 -7.82 9.95 11.64
CA LEU A 124 -6.94 8.89 12.15
C LEU A 124 -7.64 7.53 12.33
N LEU A 125 -8.82 7.51 12.95
CA LEU A 125 -9.55 6.26 13.20
C LEU A 125 -9.97 5.53 11.92
N SER A 126 -10.37 6.25 10.88
CA SER A 126 -10.74 5.64 9.60
C SER A 126 -9.51 5.06 8.90
N VAL A 127 -8.36 5.74 8.98
CA VAL A 127 -7.09 5.21 8.47
C VAL A 127 -6.67 3.96 9.24
N MET A 128 -6.74 3.98 10.57
CA MET A 128 -6.40 2.82 11.40
C MET A 128 -7.32 1.62 11.15
N GLN A 129 -8.61 1.86 10.88
CA GLN A 129 -9.55 0.80 10.51
C GLN A 129 -9.17 0.15 9.17
N VAL A 130 -8.77 0.96 8.18
CA VAL A 130 -8.26 0.45 6.90
C VAL A 130 -6.97 -0.35 7.09
N PHE A 131 -6.07 0.11 7.95
CA PHE A 131 -4.81 -0.56 8.26
C PHE A 131 -5.04 -1.91 8.97
N TYR A 132 -5.94 -1.94 9.95
CA TYR A 132 -6.33 -3.15 10.69
C TYR A 132 -6.84 -4.24 9.75
N HIS A 133 -7.70 -3.90 8.80
CA HIS A 133 -8.21 -4.87 7.82
C HIS A 133 -7.26 -5.13 6.66
N GLY A 134 -6.27 -4.26 6.44
CA GLY A 134 -5.36 -4.26 5.29
C GLY A 134 -3.99 -4.88 5.53
N ASP A 135 -3.75 -5.45 6.72
CA ASP A 135 -2.46 -5.97 7.17
C ASP A 135 -1.32 -4.93 7.08
N ILE A 136 -1.58 -3.71 7.55
CA ILE A 136 -0.58 -2.63 7.52
C ILE A 136 -0.40 -2.05 8.92
N PHE A 137 0.87 -1.94 9.31
CA PHE A 137 1.26 -1.38 10.58
C PHE A 137 2.26 -0.24 10.36
N PRO A 138 2.03 0.96 10.94
CA PRO A 138 3.00 2.03 10.88
C PRO A 138 4.25 1.63 11.67
N ALA A 139 5.42 1.94 11.15
CA ALA A 139 6.67 1.71 11.87
C ALA A 139 6.97 2.90 12.80
N PHE A 140 7.08 2.63 14.09
CA PHE A 140 7.50 3.56 15.13
C PHE A 140 9.02 3.55 15.29
N PRO A 141 9.62 4.58 15.93
CA PRO A 141 11.04 4.56 16.26
C PRO A 141 11.43 3.29 17.01
N MET A 142 12.54 2.66 16.60
CA MET A 142 13.05 1.37 17.12
C MET A 142 12.16 0.15 16.85
N HIS A 143 11.08 0.30 16.09
CA HIS A 143 10.20 -0.79 15.67
C HIS A 143 9.70 -1.72 16.81
N PRO A 144 9.06 -1.19 17.88
CA PRO A 144 8.44 -2.01 18.92
C PRO A 144 7.16 -2.67 18.39
N VAL A 145 7.32 -3.79 17.68
CA VAL A 145 6.24 -4.54 16.98
C VAL A 145 4.95 -4.66 17.79
N TRP A 146 5.03 -5.02 19.07
CA TRP A 146 3.84 -5.20 19.91
C TRP A 146 3.02 -3.92 20.08
N LEU A 147 3.69 -2.76 20.16
CA LEU A 147 3.06 -1.47 20.36
C LEU A 147 2.41 -0.97 19.07
N GLU A 148 3.07 -1.16 17.94
CA GLU A 148 2.54 -0.82 16.61
C GLU A 148 1.30 -1.65 16.28
N LYS A 149 1.34 -2.96 16.60
CA LYS A 149 0.17 -3.83 16.51
C LYS A 149 -0.95 -3.37 17.43
N ALA A 150 -0.66 -3.14 18.71
CA ALA A 150 -1.66 -2.68 19.66
C ALA A 150 -2.30 -1.37 19.22
N PHE A 151 -1.50 -0.43 18.68
CA PHE A 151 -1.98 0.84 18.17
C PHE A 151 -3.02 0.67 17.06
N VAL A 152 -2.71 -0.12 16.03
CA VAL A 152 -3.64 -0.37 14.91
C VAL A 152 -4.86 -1.18 15.37
N ILE A 153 -4.66 -2.22 16.18
CA ILE A 153 -5.74 -3.10 16.65
C ILE A 153 -6.73 -2.32 17.52
N VAL A 154 -6.25 -1.56 18.50
CA VAL A 154 -7.11 -0.79 19.42
C VAL A 154 -7.86 0.30 18.67
N LEU A 155 -7.15 1.13 17.89
CA LEU A 155 -7.78 2.25 17.20
C LEU A 155 -8.69 1.80 16.05
N GLY A 156 -8.20 0.89 15.21
CA GLY A 156 -8.88 0.45 14.00
C GLY A 156 -9.88 -0.68 14.20
N GLY A 157 -9.55 -1.66 15.04
CA GLY A 157 -10.38 -2.84 15.27
C GLY A 157 -11.46 -2.65 16.33
N TYR A 158 -11.20 -1.83 17.35
CA TYR A 158 -12.15 -1.65 18.47
C TYR A 158 -12.77 -0.25 18.52
N ILE A 159 -11.97 0.82 18.53
CA ILE A 159 -12.50 2.18 18.72
C ILE A 159 -13.26 2.67 17.48
N ALA A 160 -12.69 2.49 16.28
CA ALA A 160 -13.33 2.98 15.05
C ALA A 160 -14.74 2.38 14.82
N PRO A 161 -14.96 1.05 14.94
CA PRO A 161 -16.30 0.48 14.82
C PRO A 161 -17.27 0.95 15.92
N CYS A 162 -16.81 1.07 17.17
CA CYS A 162 -17.63 1.58 18.28
C CYS A 162 -18.12 3.02 18.04
N LEU A 163 -17.38 3.80 17.27
CA LEU A 163 -17.75 5.16 16.86
C LEU A 163 -18.46 5.20 15.49
N GLY A 164 -18.95 4.06 15.00
CA GLY A 164 -19.76 3.95 13.78
C GLY A 164 -18.97 4.08 12.47
N ARG A 165 -17.64 3.94 12.49
CA ARG A 165 -16.82 3.95 11.27
C ARG A 165 -16.93 2.61 10.55
N ASN A 166 -17.06 2.67 9.22
CA ASN A 166 -17.20 1.50 8.37
C ASN A 166 -16.29 1.62 7.14
N LEU A 167 -15.79 0.49 6.66
CA LEU A 167 -15.10 0.40 5.38
C LEU A 167 -16.09 0.60 4.23
N LYS A 168 -15.63 1.23 3.14
CA LYS A 168 -16.43 1.40 1.93
C LYS A 168 -16.51 0.11 1.13
N TYR A 169 -15.42 -0.64 1.06
CA TYR A 169 -15.31 -1.88 0.30
C TYR A 169 -14.96 -3.04 1.24
N THR A 170 -15.73 -4.13 1.18
CA THR A 170 -15.58 -5.30 2.07
C THR A 170 -15.35 -6.61 1.33
N LYS A 171 -15.43 -6.60 0.00
CA LYS A 171 -15.26 -7.78 -0.87
C LYS A 171 -14.56 -7.35 -2.16
N CYS A 172 -13.69 -8.20 -2.70
CA CYS A 172 -13.08 -8.00 -4.02
C CYS A 172 -14.09 -8.26 -5.14
N LYS A 173 -13.84 -7.68 -6.31
CA LYS A 173 -14.61 -7.95 -7.52
C LYS A 173 -14.37 -9.43 -7.87
N LYS A 174 -15.43 -10.23 -7.84
CA LYS A 174 -15.33 -11.61 -8.33
C LYS A 174 -15.16 -11.54 -9.84
N ASN A 175 -14.06 -12.09 -10.33
CA ASN A 175 -13.89 -12.44 -11.74
C ASN A 175 -14.79 -13.62 -12.10
#